data_AF-A0A0M8P269-F1
#
_entry.id   AF-A0A0M8P269-F1
#
_cell.length_a   1.000
_cell.length_b   1.000
_cell.length_c   1.000
_cell.angle_alpha   90.00
_cell.angle_beta   90.00
_cell.angle_gamma   90.00
#
_symmetry.space_group_name_H-M   'P 1'
#
loop_
_entity.id
_entity.type
_entity.pdbx_description
1 polymer ?
#
loop_
_entity_poly.entity_id
_entity_poly.type
_entity_poly.pdbx_seq_one_letter_code
_entity_poly.pdbx_strand_id
1 'polypeptide(L)'
;MDITDQTVQKIQKFAEKRQEAEQESVKEPLTGTALHVYTRRLDATLQGLQEQVKRQQDELNKLRELNSLDLTETGTDSWARISQARRAKKAYDSLLKSEDELPATDSVLPSLLAIEETARLVQENKVSVTLTAEQLSVDRERLRVEEANLRDSQSIASGLRERIQRIRNANTRKEEQTPSQVAREQLTLQKKQTKELDRTSASLKVSLDKFIDETLAPMLAAEDLGGPTVGDAFEVSDSTLKAGYTAHGKPKKQKEPAETEGGSQQRIDKFMKRSTDEASTNKREAAAKEMHGLLDAMLEADSYIHLERDSASSRFLVRAKVAQFHPRDARRLRLIDFGRSLGN
;
A
#
# COMPACT_ATOMS: atom_id res chain seq x y z
N MET A 1 -3.75 24.83 -15.08
CA MET A 1 -3.56 24.84 -16.54
C MET A 1 -4.89 24.40 -17.12
N ASP A 2 -5.77 25.35 -17.40
CA ASP A 2 -7.11 25.03 -17.89
C ASP A 2 -6.99 24.68 -19.37
N ILE A 3 -7.19 23.40 -19.68
CA ILE A 3 -7.27 22.92 -21.05
C ILE A 3 -8.50 23.60 -21.66
N THR A 4 -8.30 24.48 -22.62
CA THR A 4 -9.41 25.24 -23.22
C THR A 4 -10.32 24.28 -24.01
N ASP A 5 -11.64 24.41 -23.87
CA ASP A 5 -12.62 23.54 -24.55
C ASP A 5 -12.38 23.41 -26.06
N GLN A 6 -11.82 24.46 -26.67
CA GLN A 6 -11.43 24.47 -28.07
C GLN A 6 -10.37 23.41 -28.42
N THR A 7 -9.43 23.13 -27.52
CA THR A 7 -8.41 22.10 -27.72
C THR A 7 -9.01 20.70 -27.64
N VAL A 8 -9.92 20.47 -26.70
CA VAL A 8 -10.65 19.20 -26.56
C VAL A 8 -11.48 18.91 -27.81
N GLN A 9 -12.20 19.92 -28.31
CA GLN A 9 -12.98 19.80 -29.55
C GLN A 9 -12.10 19.51 -30.77
N LYS A 10 -10.90 20.11 -30.86
CA LYS A 10 -9.96 19.82 -31.95
C LYS A 10 -9.46 18.38 -31.89
N ILE A 11 -9.17 17.86 -30.69
CA ILE A 11 -8.75 16.47 -30.48
C ILE A 11 -9.86 15.50 -30.88
N GLN A 12 -11.11 15.77 -30.48
CA GLN A 12 -12.27 14.95 -30.85
C GLN A 12 -12.48 14.91 -32.36
N LYS A 13 -12.48 16.08 -33.02
CA LYS A 13 -12.60 16.16 -34.49
C LYS A 13 -11.48 15.42 -35.22
N PHE A 14 -10.25 15.46 -34.67
CA PHE A 14 -9.15 14.70 -35.23
C PHE A 14 -9.36 13.19 -35.08
N ALA A 15 -9.86 12.72 -33.93
CA ALA A 15 -10.17 11.32 -33.70
C ALA A 15 -11.28 10.80 -34.63
N GLU A 16 -12.34 11.58 -34.84
CA GLU A 16 -13.43 11.27 -35.77
C GLU A 16 -12.91 11.15 -37.21
N LYS A 17 -12.18 12.16 -37.70
CA LYS A 17 -11.59 12.13 -39.05
C LYS A 17 -10.65 10.95 -39.26
N ARG A 18 -9.89 10.57 -38.23
CA ARG A 18 -9.02 9.39 -38.28
C ARG A 18 -9.85 8.11 -38.41
N GLN A 19 -10.92 7.97 -37.63
CA GLN A 19 -11.80 6.80 -37.72
C GLN A 19 -12.48 6.72 -39.09
N GLU A 20 -12.91 7.84 -39.67
CA GLU A 20 -13.45 7.90 -41.02
C GLU A 20 -12.42 7.44 -42.06
N ALA A 21 -11.18 7.95 -41.99
CA ALA A 21 -10.11 7.54 -42.89
C ALA A 21 -9.73 6.05 -42.73
N GLU A 22 -9.71 5.52 -41.50
CA GLU A 22 -9.49 4.09 -41.25
C GLU A 22 -10.62 3.26 -41.88
N GLN A 23 -11.88 3.67 -41.74
CA GLN A 23 -13.03 3.00 -42.37
C GLN A 23 -12.98 3.06 -43.90
N GLU A 24 -12.54 4.16 -44.50
CA GLU A 24 -12.34 4.27 -45.94
C GLU A 24 -11.22 3.33 -46.42
N SER A 25 -10.09 3.27 -45.69
CA SER A 25 -9.00 2.35 -46.03
C SER A 25 -9.40 0.87 -45.97
N VAL A 26 -10.34 0.51 -45.07
CA VAL A 26 -10.87 -0.85 -44.95
C VAL A 26 -11.85 -1.19 -46.08
N LYS A 27 -12.58 -0.19 -46.60
CA LYS A 27 -13.53 -0.36 -47.70
C LYS A 27 -12.84 -0.51 -49.05
N GLU A 28 -11.72 0.16 -49.27
CA GLU A 28 -10.90 0.06 -50.48
C GLU A 28 -9.53 -0.55 -50.18
N PRO A 29 -9.44 -1.88 -49.98
CA PRO A 29 -8.15 -2.52 -49.84
C PRO A 29 -7.33 -2.34 -51.13
N LEU A 30 -6.04 -2.02 -50.96
CA LEU A 30 -5.08 -1.91 -52.05
C LEU A 30 -5.18 -3.14 -52.96
N THR A 31 -5.63 -2.93 -54.19
CA THR A 31 -5.74 -4.02 -55.18
C THR A 31 -4.34 -4.59 -55.45
N GLY A 32 -4.19 -5.91 -55.52
CA GLY A 32 -2.88 -6.56 -55.74
C GLY A 32 -2.16 -6.08 -57.01
N THR A 33 -2.91 -5.59 -58.00
CA THR A 33 -2.38 -4.95 -59.21
C THR A 33 -1.72 -3.59 -58.93
N ALA A 34 -2.29 -2.78 -58.05
CA ALA A 34 -1.71 -1.49 -57.64
C ALA A 34 -0.40 -1.68 -56.87
N LEU A 35 -0.34 -2.67 -55.99
CA LEU A 35 0.89 -3.06 -55.30
C LEU A 35 1.98 -3.50 -56.29
N HIS A 36 1.63 -4.29 -57.31
CA HIS A 36 2.61 -4.74 -58.30
C HIS A 36 3.12 -3.60 -59.20
N VAL A 37 2.27 -2.63 -59.55
CA VAL A 37 2.69 -1.43 -60.28
C VAL A 37 3.61 -0.57 -59.40
N TYR A 38 3.30 -0.43 -58.12
CA TYR A 38 4.13 0.29 -57.16
C TYR A 38 5.52 -0.36 -56.99
N THR A 39 5.60 -1.68 -56.83
CA THR A 39 6.88 -2.39 -56.70
C THR A 39 7.75 -2.22 -57.95
N ARG A 40 7.15 -2.29 -59.15
CA ARG A 40 7.91 -2.05 -60.40
C ARG A 40 8.47 -0.64 -60.49
N ARG A 41 7.70 0.38 -60.05
CA ARG A 41 8.19 1.77 -60.00
C ARG A 41 9.32 1.90 -58.99
N LEU A 42 9.20 1.27 -57.83
CA LEU A 42 10.25 1.25 -56.80
C LEU A 42 11.55 0.64 -57.37
N ASP A 43 11.47 -0.55 -57.98
CA ASP A 43 12.61 -1.22 -58.59
C ASP A 43 13.27 -0.34 -59.68
N ALA A 44 12.47 0.32 -60.51
CA ALA A 44 12.98 1.24 -61.53
C ALA A 44 13.68 2.46 -60.92
N THR A 45 13.11 3.09 -59.89
CA THR A 45 13.76 4.21 -59.18
C THR A 45 15.04 3.78 -58.47
N LEU A 46 15.08 2.57 -57.90
CA LEU A 46 16.24 2.02 -57.21
C LEU A 46 17.38 1.78 -58.21
N GLN A 47 17.08 1.16 -59.35
CA GLN A 47 18.06 0.97 -60.43
C GLN A 47 18.58 2.31 -60.96
N GLY A 48 17.70 3.29 -61.19
CA GLY A 48 18.09 4.63 -61.65
C GLY A 48 19.04 5.33 -60.67
N LEU A 49 18.73 5.31 -59.37
CA LEU A 49 19.60 5.87 -58.33
C LEU A 49 20.95 5.14 -58.24
N GLN A 50 20.94 3.81 -58.27
CA GLN A 50 22.18 3.02 -58.25
C GLN A 50 23.06 3.34 -59.45
N GLU A 51 22.48 3.53 -60.62
CA GLU A 51 23.21 3.91 -61.81
C GLU A 51 23.77 5.34 -61.71
N GLN A 52 22.98 6.30 -61.20
CA GLN A 52 23.46 7.66 -60.93
C GLN A 52 24.63 7.67 -59.94
N VAL A 53 24.50 6.95 -58.82
CA VAL A 53 25.58 6.84 -57.81
C VAL A 53 26.84 6.23 -58.43
N LYS A 54 26.70 5.19 -59.26
CA LYS A 54 27.84 4.60 -59.97
C LYS A 54 28.48 5.58 -60.95
N ARG A 55 27.68 6.28 -61.76
CA ARG A 55 28.18 7.31 -62.70
C ARG A 55 28.94 8.41 -61.97
N GLN A 56 28.36 8.97 -60.92
CA GLN A 56 28.99 10.00 -60.10
C GLN A 56 30.26 9.47 -59.42
N GLN A 57 30.27 8.23 -58.93
CA GLN A 57 31.46 7.61 -58.34
C GLN A 57 32.57 7.38 -59.37
N ASP A 58 32.22 6.94 -60.57
CA ASP A 58 33.17 6.74 -61.67
C ASP A 58 33.74 8.08 -62.16
N GLU A 59 32.93 9.12 -62.24
CA GLU A 59 33.40 10.48 -62.53
C GLU A 59 34.31 11.03 -61.43
N LEU A 60 33.96 10.83 -60.15
CA LEU A 60 34.83 11.18 -59.03
C LEU A 60 36.16 10.42 -59.08
N ASN A 61 36.14 9.13 -59.42
CA ASN A 61 37.36 8.33 -59.56
C ASN A 61 38.22 8.84 -60.72
N LYS A 62 37.63 9.13 -61.89
CA LYS A 62 38.35 9.76 -63.02
C LYS A 62 38.95 11.12 -62.64
N LEU A 63 38.22 11.95 -61.88
CA LEU A 63 38.73 13.24 -61.41
C LEU A 63 39.87 13.08 -60.42
N ARG A 64 39.86 12.04 -59.57
CA ARG A 64 40.96 11.69 -58.65
C ARG A 64 42.18 11.10 -59.35
N GLU A 65 41.98 10.42 -60.48
CA GLU A 65 43.08 9.91 -61.31
C GLU A 65 43.71 11.02 -62.16
N LEU A 66 42.90 11.93 -62.71
CA LEU A 66 43.36 13.05 -63.55
C LEU A 66 43.96 14.18 -62.75
N ASN A 67 43.35 14.52 -61.61
CA ASN A 67 43.92 15.44 -60.64
C ASN A 67 44.38 14.58 -59.47
N SER A 68 45.69 14.49 -59.23
CA SER A 68 46.21 14.15 -57.91
C SER A 68 45.77 15.24 -56.94
N LEU A 69 44.49 15.24 -56.59
CA LEU A 69 43.86 16.02 -55.55
C LEU A 69 44.38 15.43 -54.25
N ASP A 70 45.66 15.65 -53.98
CA ASP A 70 46.09 15.86 -52.63
C ASP A 70 45.26 17.05 -52.16
N LEU A 71 44.17 16.74 -51.44
CA LEU A 71 43.69 17.59 -50.36
C LEU A 71 44.88 17.71 -49.41
N THR A 72 45.85 18.54 -49.79
CA THR A 72 47.11 18.68 -49.09
C THR A 72 46.75 18.94 -47.64
N GLU A 73 47.31 18.12 -46.74
CA GLU A 73 47.21 18.32 -45.31
C GLU A 73 47.44 19.81 -45.06
N THR A 74 46.51 20.44 -44.34
CA THR A 74 46.46 21.89 -44.17
C THR A 74 47.84 22.41 -43.78
N GLY A 75 48.58 22.95 -44.75
CA GLY A 75 49.92 23.45 -44.52
C GLY A 75 49.92 24.44 -43.36
N THR A 76 51.05 24.56 -42.67
CA THR A 76 51.22 25.49 -41.55
C THR A 76 51.09 26.96 -41.95
N ASP A 77 51.06 27.25 -43.26
CA ASP A 77 51.01 28.59 -43.81
C ASP A 77 49.60 29.20 -43.78
N SER A 78 49.47 30.32 -43.04
CA SER A 78 48.22 31.07 -42.87
C SER A 78 47.60 31.52 -44.20
N TRP A 79 48.43 31.96 -45.16
CA TRP A 79 47.94 32.44 -46.45
C TRP A 79 47.43 31.31 -47.34
N ALA A 80 48.06 30.14 -47.30
CA ALA A 80 47.60 28.95 -48.00
C ALA A 80 46.21 28.51 -47.52
N ARG A 81 45.98 28.51 -46.20
CA ARG A 81 44.68 28.22 -45.57
C ARG A 81 43.59 29.20 -46.00
N ILE A 82 43.89 30.51 -46.00
CA ILE A 82 42.94 31.54 -46.45
C ILE A 82 42.59 31.33 -47.93
N SER A 83 43.58 30.99 -48.77
CA SER A 83 43.35 30.75 -50.19
C SER A 83 42.48 29.50 -50.42
N GLN A 84 42.69 28.43 -49.65
CA GLN A 84 41.89 27.21 -49.70
C GLN A 84 40.46 27.46 -49.22
N ALA A 85 40.28 28.18 -48.11
CA ALA A 85 38.96 28.57 -47.61
C ALA A 85 38.19 29.43 -48.62
N ARG A 86 38.86 30.36 -49.32
CA ARG A 86 38.23 31.14 -50.39
C ARG A 86 37.84 30.28 -51.60
N ARG A 87 38.65 29.28 -51.98
CA ARG A 87 38.31 28.33 -53.05
C ARG A 87 37.12 27.46 -52.65
N ALA A 88 37.13 26.91 -51.44
CA ALA A 88 36.03 26.13 -50.89
C ALA A 88 34.75 26.96 -50.82
N LYS A 89 34.81 28.19 -50.30
CA LYS A 89 33.68 29.13 -50.30
C LYS A 89 33.12 29.35 -51.70
N LYS A 90 33.98 29.66 -52.67
CA LYS A 90 33.54 29.85 -54.07
C LYS A 90 32.91 28.59 -54.65
N ALA A 91 33.44 27.40 -54.32
CA ALA A 91 32.89 26.12 -54.77
C ALA A 91 31.51 25.84 -54.16
N TYR A 92 31.32 26.08 -52.85
CA TYR A 92 30.01 25.97 -52.21
C TYR A 92 29.03 27.03 -52.72
N ASP A 93 29.48 28.27 -52.92
CA ASP A 93 28.67 29.35 -53.51
C ASP A 93 28.25 29.03 -54.96
N SER A 94 29.04 28.25 -55.71
CA SER A 94 28.65 27.73 -57.03
C SER A 94 27.71 26.53 -56.95
N LEU A 95 27.90 25.64 -55.97
CA LEU A 95 27.04 24.47 -55.76
C LEU A 95 25.62 24.88 -55.32
N LEU A 96 25.50 25.90 -54.47
CA LEU A 96 24.21 26.48 -54.09
C LEU A 96 23.45 27.13 -55.26
N LYS A 97 24.13 27.42 -56.37
CA LYS A 97 23.53 28.03 -57.58
C LYS A 97 23.23 27.01 -58.67
N SER A 98 23.78 25.80 -58.60
CA SER A 98 23.38 24.72 -59.48
C SER A 98 22.03 24.16 -59.02
N GLU A 99 21.18 23.77 -59.98
CA GLU A 99 19.96 23.03 -59.67
C GLU A 99 20.33 21.63 -59.17
N ASP A 100 19.74 21.22 -58.05
CA ASP A 100 19.94 19.89 -57.48
C ASP A 100 19.38 18.83 -58.44
N GLU A 101 20.11 17.73 -58.63
CA GLU A 101 19.59 16.50 -59.27
C GLU A 101 18.59 15.82 -58.32
N LEU A 102 17.41 16.42 -58.15
CA LEU A 102 16.32 15.79 -57.43
C LEU A 102 15.67 14.74 -58.32
N PRO A 103 15.24 13.59 -57.75
CA PRO A 103 14.48 12.60 -58.49
C PRO A 103 13.18 13.22 -59.03
N ALA A 104 12.75 12.77 -60.20
CA ALA A 104 11.53 13.26 -60.85
C ALA A 104 10.31 13.17 -59.92
N THR A 105 9.32 14.03 -60.12
CA THR A 105 8.06 14.07 -59.33
C THR A 105 7.29 12.76 -59.34
N ASP A 106 7.55 11.93 -60.32
CA ASP A 106 6.93 10.63 -60.57
C ASP A 106 7.59 9.52 -59.72
N SER A 107 8.69 9.87 -59.04
CA SER A 107 9.44 9.00 -58.15
C SER A 107 8.66 8.67 -56.88
N VAL A 108 8.87 7.44 -56.42
CA VAL A 108 8.25 6.91 -55.20
C VAL A 108 8.98 7.38 -53.93
N LEU A 109 10.19 7.95 -54.06
CA LEU A 109 11.06 8.33 -52.94
C LEU A 109 10.44 9.36 -51.99
N PRO A 110 9.80 10.45 -52.44
CA PRO A 110 9.21 11.43 -51.52
C PRO A 110 8.11 10.81 -50.66
N SER A 111 7.29 9.92 -51.24
CA SER A 111 6.27 9.19 -50.48
C SER A 111 6.87 8.20 -49.48
N LEU A 112 7.94 7.50 -49.86
CA LEU A 112 8.59 6.50 -49.00
C LEU A 112 9.30 7.18 -47.82
N LEU A 113 10.02 8.28 -48.09
CA LEU A 113 10.64 9.09 -47.05
C LEU A 113 9.58 9.70 -46.11
N ALA A 114 8.47 10.21 -46.65
CA ALA A 114 7.37 10.69 -45.83
C ALA A 114 6.80 9.60 -44.94
N ILE A 115 6.64 8.37 -45.44
CA ILE A 115 6.18 7.22 -44.63
C ILE A 115 7.19 6.86 -43.55
N GLU A 116 8.49 6.79 -43.88
CA GLU A 116 9.53 6.45 -42.92
C GLU A 116 9.65 7.50 -41.81
N GLU A 117 9.71 8.78 -42.19
CA GLU A 117 9.78 9.89 -41.25
C GLU A 117 8.52 9.98 -40.38
N THR A 118 7.32 9.80 -40.96
CA THR A 118 6.09 9.79 -40.17
C THR A 118 6.04 8.58 -39.23
N ALA A 119 6.48 7.40 -39.66
CA ALA A 119 6.57 6.22 -38.80
C ALA A 119 7.54 6.43 -37.64
N ARG A 120 8.72 7.00 -37.93
CA ARG A 120 9.71 7.39 -36.92
C ARG A 120 9.15 8.40 -35.93
N LEU A 121 8.55 9.49 -36.42
CA LEU A 121 7.91 10.52 -35.58
C LEU A 121 6.79 9.94 -34.72
N VAL A 122 5.99 9.00 -35.24
CA VAL A 122 4.95 8.32 -34.45
C VAL A 122 5.58 7.48 -33.33
N GLN A 123 6.67 6.76 -33.60
CA GLN A 123 7.37 5.99 -32.57
C GLN A 123 7.99 6.90 -31.50
N GLU A 124 8.70 7.94 -31.91
CA GLU A 124 9.32 8.92 -31.00
C GLU A 124 8.24 9.63 -30.15
N ASN A 125 7.13 10.05 -30.76
CA ASN A 125 6.01 10.65 -30.05
C ASN A 125 5.34 9.68 -29.07
N LYS A 126 5.24 8.39 -29.41
CA LYS A 126 4.69 7.40 -28.48
C LYS A 126 5.55 7.29 -27.22
N VAL A 127 6.87 7.26 -27.38
CA VAL A 127 7.82 7.20 -26.26
C VAL A 127 7.78 8.49 -25.43
N SER A 128 7.69 9.66 -26.06
CA SER A 128 7.61 10.93 -25.34
C SER A 128 6.28 11.07 -24.57
N VAL A 129 5.16 10.62 -25.15
CA VAL A 129 3.86 10.59 -24.47
C VAL A 129 3.87 9.65 -23.26
N THR A 130 4.47 8.47 -23.37
CA THR A 130 4.56 7.55 -22.22
C THR A 130 5.44 8.13 -21.10
N LEU A 131 6.59 8.72 -21.45
CA LEU A 131 7.49 9.34 -20.47
C LEU A 131 6.81 10.52 -19.75
N THR A 132 6.13 11.39 -20.50
CA THR A 132 5.42 12.53 -19.91
C THR A 132 4.21 12.11 -19.08
N ALA A 133 3.52 11.02 -19.45
CA ALA A 133 2.44 10.45 -18.65
C ALA A 133 2.95 9.89 -17.31
N GLU A 134 4.09 9.20 -17.31
CA GLU A 134 4.75 8.72 -16.09
C GLU A 134 5.16 9.90 -15.20
N GLN A 135 5.82 10.91 -15.75
CA GLN A 135 6.20 12.13 -15.01
C GLN A 135 4.97 12.84 -14.42
N LEU A 136 3.89 12.98 -15.17
CA LEU A 136 2.64 13.56 -14.70
C LEU A 136 2.05 12.78 -13.52
N SER A 137 2.14 11.44 -13.54
CA SER A 137 1.66 10.61 -12.44
C SER A 137 2.47 10.82 -11.16
N VAL A 138 3.80 10.92 -11.28
CA VAL A 138 4.71 11.20 -10.17
C VAL A 138 4.46 12.60 -9.59
N ASP A 139 4.29 13.59 -10.44
CA ASP A 139 4.05 14.98 -10.01
C ASP A 139 2.68 15.15 -9.35
N ARG A 140 1.66 14.42 -9.80
CA ARG A 140 0.35 14.38 -9.12
C ARG A 140 0.45 13.80 -7.72
N GLU A 141 1.21 12.73 -7.55
CA GLU A 141 1.40 12.13 -6.22
C GLU A 141 2.19 13.06 -5.31
N ARG A 142 3.25 13.71 -5.82
CA ARG A 142 3.98 14.74 -5.08
C ARG A 142 3.08 15.90 -4.65
N LEU A 143 2.24 16.39 -5.56
CA LEU A 143 1.29 17.46 -5.26
C LEU A 143 0.31 17.04 -4.16
N ARG A 144 -0.19 15.80 -4.19
CA ARG A 144 -1.08 15.27 -3.14
C ARG A 144 -0.40 15.24 -1.77
N VAL A 145 0.87 14.83 -1.71
CA VAL A 145 1.67 14.81 -0.48
C VAL A 145 1.89 16.25 0.02
N GLU A 146 2.27 17.17 -0.86
CA GLU A 146 2.48 18.58 -0.48
C GLU A 146 1.19 19.27 -0.02
N GLU A 147 0.04 18.96 -0.63
CA GLU A 147 -1.25 19.44 -0.16
C GLU A 147 -1.60 18.92 1.24
N ALA A 148 -1.30 17.65 1.53
CA ALA A 148 -1.48 17.08 2.86
C ALA A 148 -0.56 17.76 3.88
N ASN A 149 0.73 17.93 3.54
CA ASN A 149 1.70 18.64 4.37
C ASN A 149 1.28 20.09 4.65
N LEU A 150 0.70 20.77 3.66
CA LEU A 150 0.19 22.13 3.80
C LEU A 150 -0.99 22.16 4.77
N ARG A 151 -1.94 21.22 4.66
CA ARG A 151 -3.09 21.12 5.58
C ARG A 151 -2.63 20.84 7.01
N ASP A 152 -1.66 19.95 7.18
CA ASP A 152 -1.08 19.65 8.49
C ASP A 152 -0.35 20.87 9.06
N SER A 153 0.41 21.59 8.25
CA SER A 153 1.07 22.83 8.66
C SER A 153 0.05 23.90 9.07
N GLN A 154 -1.09 24.00 8.38
CA GLN A 154 -2.19 24.92 8.74
C GLN A 154 -2.90 24.52 10.04
N SER A 155 -3.11 23.22 10.27
CA SER A 155 -3.72 22.72 11.51
C SER A 155 -2.79 22.93 12.71
N ILE A 156 -1.48 22.70 12.55
CA ILE A 156 -0.46 23.00 13.56
C ILE A 156 -0.42 24.51 13.82
N ALA A 157 -0.40 25.34 12.78
CA ALA A 157 -0.35 26.79 12.93
C ALA A 157 -1.59 27.34 13.65
N SER A 158 -2.79 26.85 13.32
CA SER A 158 -4.02 27.23 14.01
C SER A 158 -4.03 26.76 15.46
N GLY A 159 -3.67 25.49 15.73
CA GLY A 159 -3.56 24.96 17.10
C GLY A 159 -2.54 25.71 17.96
N LEU A 160 -1.39 26.11 17.38
CA LEU A 160 -0.40 26.95 18.07
C LEU A 160 -0.94 28.36 18.36
N ARG A 161 -1.64 28.99 17.41
CA ARG A 161 -2.28 30.31 17.64
C ARG A 161 -3.30 30.23 18.76
N GLU A 162 -4.15 29.21 18.77
CA GLU A 162 -5.13 28.98 19.84
C GLU A 162 -4.45 28.74 21.19
N ARG A 163 -3.37 27.97 21.23
CA ARG A 163 -2.60 27.74 22.45
C ARG A 163 -1.97 29.04 22.97
N ILE A 164 -1.38 29.85 22.09
CA ILE A 164 -0.83 31.16 22.45
C ILE A 164 -1.93 32.06 23.02
N GLN A 165 -3.11 32.11 22.38
CA GLN A 165 -4.26 32.86 22.90
C GLN A 165 -4.72 32.33 24.26
N ARG A 166 -4.84 31.02 24.43
CA ARG A 166 -5.18 30.39 25.72
C ARG A 166 -4.17 30.74 26.81
N ILE A 167 -2.87 30.71 26.52
CA ILE A 167 -1.82 31.10 27.47
C ILE A 167 -1.90 32.58 27.82
N ARG A 168 -2.11 33.47 26.83
CA ARG A 168 -2.30 34.91 27.09
C ARG A 168 -3.54 35.16 27.97
N ASN A 169 -4.64 34.49 27.69
CA ASN A 169 -5.88 34.59 28.47
C ASN A 169 -5.72 33.99 29.88
N ALA A 170 -4.94 32.91 30.02
CA ALA A 170 -4.64 32.32 31.32
C ALA A 170 -3.70 33.21 32.15
N ASN A 171 -2.70 33.83 31.52
CA ASN A 171 -1.78 34.75 32.20
C ASN A 171 -2.50 36.02 32.68
N THR A 172 -3.35 36.63 31.85
CA THR A 172 -4.18 37.77 32.27
C THR A 172 -5.11 37.39 33.44
N ARG A 173 -5.79 36.23 33.37
CA ARG A 173 -6.59 35.73 34.51
C ARG A 173 -5.75 35.48 35.76
N LYS A 174 -4.52 34.96 35.63
CA LYS A 174 -3.62 34.76 36.77
C LYS A 174 -3.15 36.08 37.38
N GLU A 175 -2.95 37.12 36.59
CA GLU A 175 -2.66 38.47 37.08
C GLU A 175 -3.85 39.06 37.85
N GLU A 176 -5.08 38.72 37.47
CA GLU A 176 -6.31 39.18 38.13
C GLU A 176 -6.72 38.36 39.37
N GLN A 177 -6.29 37.10 39.49
CA GLN A 177 -6.73 36.17 40.55
C GLN A 177 -5.82 36.15 41.77
N THR A 178 -6.41 36.02 42.96
CA THR A 178 -5.65 35.83 44.21
C THR A 178 -5.10 34.39 44.30
N PRO A 179 -3.97 34.14 45.00
CA PRO A 179 -3.38 32.81 45.11
C PRO A 179 -4.32 31.75 45.71
N SER A 180 -5.26 32.17 46.56
CA SER A 180 -6.33 31.33 47.11
C SER A 180 -7.37 30.87 46.07
N GLN A 181 -7.62 31.66 45.03
CA GLN A 181 -8.54 31.31 43.94
C GLN A 181 -7.88 30.32 42.98
N VAL A 182 -6.60 30.50 42.67
CA VAL A 182 -5.81 29.56 41.84
C VAL A 182 -5.74 28.17 42.47
N ALA A 183 -5.50 28.09 43.79
CA ALA A 183 -5.47 26.81 44.51
C ALA A 183 -6.83 26.08 44.47
N ARG A 184 -7.94 26.82 44.58
CA ARG A 184 -9.29 26.23 44.45
C ARG A 184 -9.54 25.71 43.04
N GLU A 185 -9.13 26.46 42.00
CA GLU A 185 -9.30 26.03 40.62
C GLU A 185 -8.51 24.73 40.33
N GLN A 186 -7.25 24.65 40.76
CA GLN A 186 -6.44 23.43 40.63
C GLN A 186 -7.10 22.23 41.31
N LEU A 187 -7.66 22.43 42.51
CA LEU A 187 -8.36 21.39 43.25
C LEU A 187 -9.64 20.96 42.51
N THR A 188 -10.37 21.88 41.88
CA THR A 188 -11.52 21.51 41.03
C THR A 188 -11.11 20.76 39.77
N LEU A 189 -9.97 21.09 39.17
CA LEU A 189 -9.45 20.42 37.97
C LEU A 189 -9.00 19.00 38.31
N GLN A 190 -8.24 18.82 39.39
CA GLN A 190 -7.88 17.49 39.90
C GLN A 190 -9.14 16.67 40.21
N LYS A 191 -10.14 17.26 40.88
CA LYS A 191 -11.43 16.58 41.14
C LYS A 191 -12.18 16.19 39.87
N LYS A 192 -12.04 16.92 38.77
CA LYS A 192 -12.64 16.55 37.48
C LYS A 192 -11.87 15.40 36.85
N GLN A 193 -10.54 15.45 36.85
CA GLN A 193 -9.69 14.39 36.34
C GLN A 193 -9.89 13.08 37.11
N THR A 194 -9.96 13.12 38.45
CA THR A 194 -10.25 11.91 39.24
C THR A 194 -11.62 11.34 38.87
N LYS A 195 -12.65 12.18 38.72
CA LYS A 195 -13.98 11.72 38.28
C LYS A 195 -13.98 11.12 36.88
N GLU A 196 -13.18 11.65 35.95
CA GLU A 196 -13.03 11.09 34.61
C GLU A 196 -12.32 9.73 34.67
N LEU A 197 -11.24 9.61 35.45
CA LEU A 197 -10.54 8.36 35.68
C LEU A 197 -11.42 7.31 36.37
N ASP A 198 -12.24 7.70 37.34
CA ASP A 198 -13.20 6.82 38.01
C ASP A 198 -14.23 6.30 37.01
N ARG A 199 -14.73 7.17 36.11
CA ARG A 199 -15.68 6.80 35.05
C ARG A 199 -15.07 5.85 34.04
N THR A 200 -13.86 6.14 33.55
CA THR A 200 -13.18 5.27 32.59
C THR A 200 -12.83 3.94 33.23
N SER A 201 -12.37 3.93 34.48
CA SER A 201 -12.06 2.72 35.23
C SER A 201 -13.32 1.86 35.45
N ALA A 202 -14.45 2.47 35.81
CA ALA A 202 -15.72 1.76 35.92
C ALA A 202 -16.17 1.17 34.58
N SER A 203 -16.05 1.93 33.48
CA SER A 203 -16.41 1.43 32.15
C SER A 203 -15.50 0.28 31.71
N LEU A 204 -14.20 0.35 32.03
CA LEU A 204 -13.24 -0.67 31.71
C LEU A 204 -13.51 -1.95 32.51
N LYS A 205 -13.79 -1.83 33.82
CA LYS A 205 -14.19 -2.97 34.66
C LYS A 205 -15.40 -3.69 34.06
N VAL A 206 -16.47 -2.95 33.73
CA VAL A 206 -17.66 -3.55 33.09
C VAL A 206 -17.33 -4.25 31.76
N SER A 207 -16.44 -3.68 30.95
CA SER A 207 -16.04 -4.32 29.68
C SER A 207 -15.20 -5.58 29.90
N LEU A 208 -14.33 -5.56 30.91
CA LEU A 208 -13.51 -6.69 31.31
C LEU A 208 -14.39 -7.81 31.87
N ASP A 209 -15.39 -7.46 32.69
CA ASP A 209 -16.28 -8.45 33.28
C ASP A 209 -17.08 -9.19 32.21
N LYS A 210 -17.63 -8.45 31.24
CA LYS A 210 -18.30 -9.04 30.07
C LYS A 210 -17.36 -9.94 29.28
N PHE A 211 -16.12 -9.51 29.05
CA PHE A 211 -15.14 -10.32 28.34
C PHE A 211 -14.84 -11.62 29.10
N ILE A 212 -14.67 -11.56 30.41
CA ILE A 212 -14.45 -12.74 31.26
C ILE A 212 -15.64 -13.69 31.14
N ASP A 213 -16.86 -13.20 31.32
CA ASP A 213 -18.06 -14.03 31.37
C ASP A 213 -18.41 -14.65 29.99
N GLU A 214 -18.27 -13.87 28.92
CA GLU A 214 -18.66 -14.26 27.55
C GLU A 214 -17.59 -15.10 26.86
N THR A 215 -16.32 -14.75 27.01
CA THR A 215 -15.24 -15.34 26.20
C THR A 215 -14.27 -16.20 27.00
N LEU A 216 -13.78 -15.73 28.16
CA LEU A 216 -12.72 -16.44 28.89
C LEU A 216 -13.27 -17.60 29.73
N ALA A 217 -14.41 -17.41 30.39
CA ALA A 217 -15.03 -18.40 31.26
C ALA A 217 -15.26 -19.77 30.60
N PRO A 218 -15.80 -19.89 29.37
CA PRO A 218 -15.94 -21.19 28.71
C PRO A 218 -14.59 -21.82 28.33
N MET A 219 -13.59 -21.01 27.96
CA MET A 219 -12.24 -21.50 27.65
C MET A 219 -11.50 -21.99 28.89
N LEU A 220 -11.61 -21.27 30.01
CA LEU A 220 -11.00 -21.65 31.28
C LEU A 220 -11.63 -22.91 31.85
N ALA A 221 -12.96 -23.00 31.79
CA ALA A 221 -13.67 -24.21 32.17
C ALA A 221 -13.27 -25.42 31.30
N ALA A 222 -12.90 -25.22 30.03
CA ALA A 222 -12.39 -26.27 29.17
C ALA A 222 -11.00 -26.75 29.61
N GLU A 223 -10.07 -25.82 29.89
CA GLU A 223 -8.71 -26.15 30.35
C GLU A 223 -8.74 -26.90 31.70
N ASP A 224 -9.58 -26.48 32.65
CA ASP A 224 -9.76 -27.18 33.94
C ASP A 224 -10.32 -28.61 33.79
N LEU A 225 -11.10 -28.86 32.73
CA LEU A 225 -11.61 -30.19 32.39
C LEU A 225 -10.60 -31.05 31.60
N GLY A 226 -9.36 -30.58 31.41
CA GLY A 226 -8.31 -31.25 30.63
C GLY A 226 -8.49 -31.09 29.11
N GLY A 227 -9.22 -30.06 28.69
CA GLY A 227 -9.42 -29.65 27.31
C GLY A 227 -8.25 -28.84 26.74
N PRO A 228 -8.44 -28.22 25.57
CA PRO A 228 -7.41 -27.38 24.95
C PRO A 228 -7.06 -26.20 25.85
N THR A 229 -5.83 -25.72 25.76
CA THR A 229 -5.36 -24.54 26.49
C THR A 229 -6.11 -23.28 26.03
N VAL A 230 -6.35 -22.36 26.97
CA VAL A 230 -7.04 -21.09 26.68
C VAL A 230 -6.34 -20.34 25.55
N GLY A 231 -7.06 -20.08 24.46
CA GLY A 231 -6.57 -19.43 23.23
C GLY A 231 -6.37 -20.36 22.02
N ASP A 232 -6.32 -21.69 22.19
CA ASP A 232 -6.14 -22.62 21.07
C ASP A 232 -7.45 -22.99 20.36
N ALA A 233 -8.57 -22.91 21.07
CA ALA A 233 -9.91 -23.11 20.52
C ALA A 233 -10.78 -21.88 20.83
N PHE A 234 -11.22 -21.18 19.78
CA PHE A 234 -11.96 -19.91 19.90
C PHE A 234 -13.43 -20.07 20.32
N GLU A 235 -14.04 -21.23 20.06
CA GLU A 235 -15.46 -21.46 20.35
C GLU A 235 -15.66 -22.77 21.10
N VAL A 236 -15.78 -22.68 22.42
CA VAL A 236 -16.15 -23.80 23.30
C VAL A 236 -17.63 -23.66 23.65
N SER A 237 -18.47 -24.53 23.09
CA SER A 237 -19.92 -24.51 23.36
C SER A 237 -20.26 -25.23 24.67
N ASP A 238 -21.34 -24.82 25.33
CA ASP A 238 -21.80 -25.43 26.58
C ASP A 238 -22.11 -26.92 26.43
N SER A 239 -22.43 -27.41 25.22
CA SER A 239 -22.63 -28.85 24.95
C SER A 239 -21.32 -29.64 25.01
N THR A 240 -20.19 -29.04 24.61
CA THR A 240 -18.85 -29.65 24.68
C THR A 240 -18.32 -29.69 26.11
N LEU A 241 -18.56 -28.63 26.91
CA LEU A 241 -18.24 -28.60 28.34
C LEU A 241 -19.02 -29.66 29.14
N LYS A 242 -20.26 -29.96 28.74
CA LYS A 242 -21.07 -31.05 29.32
C LYS A 242 -20.51 -32.44 28.99
N ALA A 243 -20.05 -32.64 27.75
CA ALA A 243 -19.49 -33.91 27.31
C ALA A 243 -18.12 -34.21 27.96
N GLY A 244 -17.37 -33.14 28.28
CA GLY A 244 -16.04 -33.21 28.88
C GLY A 244 -14.96 -33.62 27.89
N TYR A 245 -13.70 -33.46 28.28
CA TYR A 245 -12.56 -33.79 27.44
C TYR A 245 -11.96 -35.15 27.80
N THR A 246 -11.27 -35.76 26.84
CA THR A 246 -10.39 -36.92 27.07
C THR A 246 -9.04 -36.43 27.58
N ALA A 247 -8.23 -37.32 28.19
CA ALA A 247 -6.88 -36.98 28.68
C ALA A 247 -5.91 -36.48 27.57
N HIS A 248 -6.31 -36.57 26.30
CA HIS A 248 -5.59 -36.05 25.14
C HIS A 248 -6.22 -34.77 24.55
N GLY A 249 -7.06 -34.05 25.30
CA GLY A 249 -7.62 -32.75 24.90
C GLY A 249 -8.72 -32.81 23.84
N LYS A 250 -9.14 -34.00 23.38
CA LYS A 250 -10.22 -34.15 22.40
C LYS A 250 -11.59 -34.19 23.08
N PRO A 251 -12.63 -33.53 22.54
CA PRO A 251 -13.97 -33.55 23.11
C PRO A 251 -14.52 -34.98 23.08
N LYS A 252 -15.05 -35.45 24.21
CA LYS A 252 -15.73 -36.75 24.26
C LYS A 252 -17.01 -36.65 23.44
N LYS A 253 -17.26 -37.59 22.54
CA LYS A 253 -18.54 -37.67 21.84
C LYS A 253 -19.64 -37.97 22.85
N GLN A 254 -20.67 -37.13 22.88
CA GLN A 254 -21.89 -37.41 23.65
C GLN A 254 -22.47 -38.73 23.15
N LYS A 255 -22.70 -39.67 24.06
CA LYS A 255 -23.37 -40.93 23.75
C LYS A 255 -24.87 -40.62 23.72
N GLU A 256 -25.45 -40.45 22.54
CA GLU A 256 -26.90 -40.38 22.39
C GLU A 256 -27.53 -41.65 23.01
N PRO A 257 -28.69 -41.54 23.68
CA PRO A 257 -29.39 -42.72 24.16
C PRO A 257 -29.96 -43.44 22.94
N ALA A 258 -29.26 -44.46 22.46
CA ALA A 258 -29.86 -45.45 21.60
C ALA A 258 -30.96 -46.14 22.42
N GLU A 259 -32.22 -45.90 22.05
CA GLU A 259 -33.32 -46.77 22.40
C GLU A 259 -32.97 -48.17 21.90
N THR A 260 -32.81 -49.12 22.83
CA THR A 260 -32.85 -50.53 22.49
C THR A 260 -33.41 -51.28 23.69
N GLU A 261 -34.63 -51.78 23.51
CA GLU A 261 -35.17 -52.91 24.24
C GLU A 261 -34.14 -54.07 24.22
N GLY A 262 -34.03 -54.81 25.33
CA GLY A 262 -33.30 -56.07 25.36
C GLY A 262 -32.31 -56.21 26.53
N GLY A 263 -32.84 -56.75 27.63
CA GLY A 263 -32.16 -57.45 28.73
C GLY A 263 -30.63 -57.45 28.82
N SER A 264 -30.10 -56.59 29.69
CA SER A 264 -28.96 -56.95 30.55
C SER A 264 -28.90 -56.03 31.78
N GLN A 265 -28.48 -56.61 32.91
CA GLN A 265 -28.52 -56.00 34.24
C GLN A 265 -27.95 -54.57 34.28
N GLN A 266 -28.76 -53.63 34.77
CA GLN A 266 -28.31 -52.28 35.07
C GLN A 266 -27.63 -52.26 36.44
N ARG A 267 -26.35 -51.87 36.48
CA ARG A 267 -25.61 -51.63 37.74
C ARG A 267 -26.19 -50.43 38.49
N ILE A 268 -26.30 -50.55 39.80
CA ILE A 268 -26.93 -49.60 40.75
C ILE A 268 -26.33 -48.19 40.67
N ASP A 269 -25.11 -48.04 40.14
CA ASP A 269 -24.45 -46.75 39.89
C ASP A 269 -25.21 -45.82 38.92
N LYS A 270 -26.15 -46.34 38.12
CA LYS A 270 -27.00 -45.50 37.25
C LYS A 270 -28.10 -44.75 38.00
N PHE A 271 -28.49 -45.20 39.20
CA PHE A 271 -29.53 -44.52 40.00
C PHE A 271 -28.98 -43.34 40.82
N MET A 272 -27.66 -43.29 41.07
CA MET A 272 -27.03 -42.17 41.78
C MET A 272 -26.71 -40.95 40.89
N LYS A 273 -26.98 -41.01 39.59
CA LYS A 273 -26.70 -39.94 38.60
C LYS A 273 -27.95 -39.27 38.04
N ARG A 274 -29.01 -39.14 38.83
CA ARG A 274 -30.27 -38.48 38.43
C ARG A 274 -30.53 -37.16 39.15
N SER A 275 -29.48 -36.44 39.53
CA SER A 275 -29.55 -35.09 40.11
C SER A 275 -28.48 -34.16 39.54
N THR A 276 -28.24 -34.22 38.23
CA THR A 276 -27.18 -33.43 37.56
C THR A 276 -27.63 -32.78 36.26
N ASP A 277 -28.92 -32.47 36.10
CA ASP A 277 -29.40 -31.71 34.94
C ASP A 277 -29.34 -30.17 35.14
N GLU A 278 -28.98 -29.69 36.34
CA GLU A 278 -28.70 -28.26 36.61
C GLU A 278 -27.20 -27.91 36.62
N ALA A 279 -26.29 -28.88 36.41
CA ALA A 279 -24.86 -28.68 36.65
C ALA A 279 -24.09 -28.02 35.49
N SER A 280 -24.77 -27.62 34.41
CA SER A 280 -24.09 -27.22 33.16
C SER A 280 -23.74 -25.73 33.05
N THR A 281 -24.53 -24.84 33.65
CA THR A 281 -24.19 -23.42 33.80
C THR A 281 -23.15 -23.21 34.91
N ASN A 282 -23.16 -24.07 35.92
CA ASN A 282 -22.33 -23.92 37.12
C ASN A 282 -20.82 -23.97 36.86
N LYS A 283 -20.32 -24.67 35.82
CA LYS A 283 -18.87 -24.80 35.59
C LYS A 283 -18.26 -23.55 34.94
N ARG A 284 -18.94 -23.02 33.91
CA ARG A 284 -18.57 -21.73 33.29
C ARG A 284 -18.67 -20.61 34.32
N GLU A 285 -19.76 -20.57 35.07
CA GLU A 285 -19.95 -19.58 36.13
C GLU A 285 -18.94 -19.73 37.28
N ALA A 286 -18.53 -20.96 37.63
CA ALA A 286 -17.49 -21.18 38.63
C ALA A 286 -16.11 -20.69 38.15
N ALA A 287 -15.76 -20.93 36.89
CA ALA A 287 -14.52 -20.43 36.30
C ALA A 287 -14.51 -18.89 36.19
N ALA A 288 -15.66 -18.29 35.83
CA ALA A 288 -15.83 -16.83 35.83
C ALA A 288 -15.66 -16.26 37.24
N LYS A 289 -16.37 -16.82 38.25
CA LYS A 289 -16.28 -16.38 39.65
C LYS A 289 -14.86 -16.50 40.21
N GLU A 290 -14.13 -17.55 39.85
CA GLU A 290 -12.74 -17.72 40.25
C GLU A 290 -11.83 -16.67 39.61
N MET A 291 -12.00 -16.36 38.31
CA MET A 291 -11.25 -15.29 37.65
C MET A 291 -11.52 -13.91 38.24
N HIS A 292 -12.81 -13.60 38.47
CA HIS A 292 -13.23 -12.35 39.10
C HIS A 292 -12.63 -12.21 40.50
N GLY A 293 -12.83 -13.21 41.35
CA GLY A 293 -12.31 -13.20 42.72
C GLY A 293 -10.78 -13.11 42.77
N LEU A 294 -10.08 -13.73 41.83
CA LEU A 294 -8.63 -13.64 41.74
C LEU A 294 -8.18 -12.24 41.27
N LEU A 295 -8.81 -11.67 40.23
CA LEU A 295 -8.48 -10.32 39.76
C LEU A 295 -8.78 -9.25 40.80
N ASP A 296 -9.92 -9.33 41.49
CA ASP A 296 -10.26 -8.41 42.57
C ASP A 296 -9.26 -8.53 43.72
N ALA A 297 -8.93 -9.75 44.15
CA ALA A 297 -7.90 -9.97 45.17
C ALA A 297 -6.52 -9.43 44.76
N MET A 298 -6.17 -9.48 43.46
CA MET A 298 -4.91 -8.94 42.95
C MET A 298 -4.92 -7.42 42.77
N LEU A 299 -6.08 -6.81 42.50
CA LEU A 299 -6.22 -5.36 42.41
C LEU A 299 -6.24 -4.71 43.81
N GLU A 300 -6.71 -5.42 44.83
CA GLU A 300 -6.69 -4.97 46.22
C GLU A 300 -5.36 -5.27 46.93
N ALA A 301 -4.64 -6.31 46.52
CA ALA A 301 -3.37 -6.70 47.12
C ALA A 301 -2.16 -6.06 46.43
N ASP A 302 -1.40 -5.25 47.16
CA ASP A 302 -0.13 -4.67 46.68
C ASP A 302 1.01 -5.70 46.52
N SER A 303 0.83 -6.94 47.04
CA SER A 303 1.87 -7.97 47.15
C SER A 303 1.40 -9.36 46.70
N TYR A 304 2.10 -10.43 47.08
CA TYR A 304 1.76 -11.79 46.65
C TYR A 304 0.47 -12.29 47.33
N ILE A 305 -0.50 -12.73 46.53
CA ILE A 305 -1.69 -13.45 46.99
C ILE A 305 -1.41 -14.95 47.11
N HIS A 306 -2.05 -15.61 48.07
CA HIS A 306 -1.96 -17.07 48.24
C HIS A 306 -3.05 -17.76 47.42
N LEU A 307 -2.66 -18.73 46.60
CA LEU A 307 -3.57 -19.56 45.82
C LEU A 307 -3.90 -20.84 46.58
N GLU A 308 -5.20 -21.10 46.78
CA GLU A 308 -5.69 -22.34 47.40
C GLU A 308 -5.43 -23.57 46.51
N ARG A 309 -5.51 -23.37 45.20
CA ARG A 309 -5.29 -24.40 44.17
C ARG A 309 -4.60 -23.83 42.93
N ASP A 310 -3.94 -24.70 42.20
CA ASP A 310 -3.42 -24.39 40.87
C ASP A 310 -4.54 -24.55 39.85
N SER A 311 -5.11 -23.43 39.39
CA SER A 311 -6.25 -23.37 38.46
C SER A 311 -5.86 -22.87 37.07
N ALA A 312 -6.67 -23.17 36.05
CA ALA A 312 -6.47 -22.64 34.70
C ALA A 312 -6.38 -21.10 34.69
N SER A 313 -7.15 -20.44 35.58
CA SER A 313 -7.16 -19.00 35.82
C SER A 313 -5.79 -18.41 36.16
N SER A 314 -5.10 -19.00 37.15
CA SER A 314 -3.78 -18.51 37.57
C SER A 314 -2.70 -18.76 36.51
N ARG A 315 -2.77 -19.93 35.83
CA ARG A 315 -1.87 -20.27 34.72
C ARG A 315 -2.07 -19.35 33.52
N PHE A 316 -3.32 -19.02 33.18
CA PHE A 316 -3.66 -18.12 32.10
C PHE A 316 -3.09 -16.72 32.33
N LEU A 317 -3.26 -16.16 33.53
CA LEU A 317 -2.72 -14.81 33.84
C LEU A 317 -1.20 -14.74 33.75
N VAL A 318 -0.50 -15.81 34.12
CA VAL A 318 0.96 -15.88 33.97
C VAL A 318 1.37 -16.07 32.51
N ARG A 319 0.65 -16.90 31.75
CA ARG A 319 0.87 -17.09 30.30
C ARG A 319 0.62 -15.82 29.51
N ALA A 320 -0.43 -15.07 29.88
CA ALA A 320 -0.77 -13.76 29.33
C ALA A 320 0.17 -12.64 29.79
N LYS A 321 1.16 -12.94 30.64
CA LYS A 321 2.13 -11.98 31.22
C LYS A 321 1.45 -10.82 31.94
N VAL A 322 0.32 -11.09 32.59
CA VAL A 322 -0.38 -10.13 33.46
C VAL A 322 0.08 -10.32 34.92
N ALA A 323 0.44 -11.55 35.28
CA ALA A 323 0.85 -11.94 36.62
C ALA A 323 2.17 -12.72 36.62
N GLN A 324 2.83 -12.80 37.78
CA GLN A 324 4.05 -13.58 37.97
C GLN A 324 3.97 -14.43 39.25
N PHE A 325 4.36 -15.70 39.16
CA PHE A 325 4.54 -16.57 40.32
C PHE A 325 5.79 -16.19 41.12
N HIS A 326 5.75 -16.45 42.43
CA HIS A 326 6.94 -16.29 43.26
C HIS A 326 8.01 -17.33 42.85
N PRO A 327 9.30 -16.94 42.69
CA PRO A 327 10.35 -17.81 42.14
C PRO A 327 10.65 -19.05 42.98
N ARG A 328 10.21 -19.07 44.25
CA ARG A 328 10.39 -20.18 45.19
C ARG A 328 9.08 -20.82 45.66
N ASP A 329 7.94 -20.22 45.37
CA ASP A 329 6.64 -20.68 45.89
C ASP A 329 5.56 -20.58 44.81
N ALA A 330 5.19 -21.72 44.23
CA ALA A 330 4.21 -21.79 43.15
C ALA A 330 2.78 -21.44 43.61
N ARG A 331 2.53 -21.33 44.92
CA ARG A 331 1.22 -20.93 45.48
C ARG A 331 1.10 -19.43 45.70
N ARG A 332 2.10 -18.64 45.30
CA ARG A 332 2.09 -17.18 45.46
C ARG A 332 2.10 -16.50 44.10
N LEU A 333 1.10 -15.67 43.85
CA LEU A 333 0.92 -14.94 42.60
C LEU A 333 0.88 -13.43 42.85
N ARG A 334 1.48 -12.62 41.97
CA ARG A 334 1.47 -11.15 42.07
C ARG A 334 1.17 -10.51 40.72
N LEU A 335 0.46 -9.38 40.73
CA LEU A 335 0.22 -8.56 39.54
C LEU A 335 1.51 -7.85 39.11
N ILE A 336 1.79 -7.84 37.81
CA ILE A 336 2.90 -7.07 37.28
C ILE A 336 2.55 -5.58 37.40
N ASP A 337 3.49 -4.79 37.91
CA ASP A 337 3.30 -3.35 38.08
C ASP A 337 3.43 -2.66 36.72
N PHE A 338 2.28 -2.38 36.09
CA PHE A 338 2.19 -1.66 34.81
C PHE A 338 2.52 -0.16 34.93
N GLY A 339 2.57 0.39 36.15
CA GLY A 339 2.83 1.81 36.39
C GLY A 339 4.30 2.20 36.34
N ARG A 340 5.21 1.28 36.70
CA ARG A 340 6.66 1.56 36.73
C ARG A 340 7.32 1.62 35.35
N SER A 341 6.74 1.01 34.31
CA SER A 341 7.33 0.98 32.97
C SER A 341 7.15 2.26 32.16
N LEU A 342 6.37 3.23 32.65
CA LEU A 342 6.14 4.52 31.98
C LEU A 342 7.14 5.61 32.42
N GLY A 343 8.16 5.26 33.21
CA GLY A 343 9.11 6.18 33.84
C GLY A 343 10.57 6.06 33.39
N ASN A 344 10.86 5.40 32.27
CA ASN A 344 12.19 5.38 31.63
C ASN A 344 12.11 5.82 30.18
#